data_AF-A0A4U2Z1T7-F1
#
_entry.id   AF-A0A4U2Z1T7-F1
#
_cell.length_a   1.000
_cell.length_b   1.000
_cell.length_c   1.000
_cell.angle_alpha   90.00
_cell.angle_beta   90.00
_cell.angle_gamma   90.00
#
_symmetry.space_group_name_H-M   'P 1'
#
loop_
_entity.id
_entity.type
_entity.pdbx_description
1 polymer ?
#
loop_
_entity_poly.entity_id
_entity_poly.type
_entity_poly.pdbx_seq_one_letter_code
_entity_poly.pdbx_strand_id
1 'polypeptide(L)' 'MPTKSDIEYQIKELKMDYMNLQGDIEKLESTGHNDQVAKAEQRLANMETKLAELNKLLAEL' A
#
# COMPACT_ATOMS: atom_id res chain seq x y z
N MET A 1 12.05 -14.43 -13.72
CA MET A 1 11.92 -13.01 -13.35
C MET A 1 10.49 -12.59 -13.64
N PRO A 2 9.84 -11.83 -12.75
CA PRO A 2 8.52 -11.27 -13.06
C PRO A 2 8.63 -10.40 -14.31
N THR A 3 7.62 -10.47 -15.18
CA THR A 3 7.58 -9.63 -16.38
C THR A 3 7.16 -8.21 -16.02
N LYS A 4 7.41 -7.25 -16.92
CA LYS A 4 6.94 -5.86 -16.77
C LYS A 4 5.46 -5.80 -16.39
N SER A 5 4.63 -6.56 -17.11
CA SER A 5 3.18 -6.64 -16.88
C SER A 5 2.83 -7.19 -15.49
N ASP A 6 3.59 -8.17 -14.98
CA ASP A 6 3.36 -8.73 -13.64
C ASP A 6 3.63 -7.71 -12.54
N ILE A 7 4.66 -6.86 -12.72
CA ILE A 7 5.00 -5.81 -11.77
C ILE A 7 3.98 -4.67 -11.84
N GLU A 8 3.57 -4.25 -13.03
CA GLU A 8 2.51 -3.24 -13.21
C GLU A 8 1.18 -3.70 -12.60
N TYR A 9 0.84 -4.98 -12.75
CA TYR A 9 -0.34 -5.58 -12.11
C TYR A 9 -0.23 -5.54 -10.59
N GLN A 10 0.90 -5.96 -10.01
CA GLN A 10 1.14 -5.91 -8.57
C GLN A 10 1.09 -4.49 -8.02
N ILE A 11 1.66 -3.50 -8.73
CA ILE A 11 1.57 -2.09 -8.34
C ILE A 11 0.11 -1.63 -8.33
N LYS A 12 -0.67 -2.03 -9.35
CA LYS A 12 -2.08 -1.66 -9.44
C LYS A 12 -2.90 -2.24 -8.29
N GLU A 13 -2.72 -3.52 -7.97
CA GLU A 13 -3.37 -4.15 -6.81
C GLU A 13 -2.97 -3.47 -5.50
N LEU A 14 -1.67 -3.25 -5.29
CA LEU A 14 -1.16 -2.61 -4.08
C LEU A 14 -1.70 -1.18 -3.90
N LYS A 15 -1.89 -0.43 -5.00
CA LYS A 15 -2.54 0.89 -4.96
C LYS A 15 -4.01 0.80 -4.58
N MET A 16 -4.74 -0.22 -5.04
CA MET A 16 -6.14 -0.42 -4.65
C MET A 16 -6.25 -0.75 -3.15
N ASP A 17 -5.40 -1.65 -2.66
CA ASP A 17 -5.35 -1.98 -1.23
C ASP A 17 -4.96 -0.78 -0.37
N TYR A 18 -4.00 0.03 -0.83
CA TYR A 18 -3.60 1.27 -0.17
C TYR A 18 -4.78 2.24 -0.02
N MET A 19 -5.55 2.47 -1.08
CA MET A 19 -6.71 3.35 -1.04
C MET A 19 -7.79 2.84 -0.08
N ASN A 20 -8.03 1.52 -0.07
CA ASN A 20 -8.98 0.92 0.87
C ASN A 20 -8.52 1.11 2.32
N LEU A 21 -7.24 0.83 2.61
CA LEU A 21 -6.66 0.98 3.94
C LEU A 21 -6.70 2.43 4.42
N GLN A 22 -6.45 3.40 3.54
CA GLN A 22 -6.56 4.82 3.87
C GLN A 22 -8.01 5.24 4.21
N GLY A 23 -9.02 4.65 3.56
CA GLY A 23 -10.41 4.86 3.95
C GLY A 23 -10.76 4.21 5.29
N ASP A 24 -10.12 3.10 5.64
CA ASP A 24 -10.34 2.41 6.92
C ASP A 24 -9.67 3.12 8.10
N ILE A 25 -8.38 3.47 7.97
CA ILE A 25 -7.92 4.86 8.15
C ILE A 25 -8.83 5.86 8.88
N GLU A 26 -9.40 6.72 8.05
CA GLU A 26 -10.31 7.81 8.39
C GLU A 26 -11.50 7.33 9.23
N LYS A 27 -12.02 6.12 8.99
CA LYS A 27 -13.10 5.54 9.81
C LYS A 27 -12.63 5.18 11.22
N LEU A 28 -11.43 4.61 11.37
CA LEU A 28 -10.86 4.26 12.66
C LEU A 28 -10.55 5.53 13.48
N GLU A 29 -10.04 6.57 12.82
CA GLU A 29 -9.83 7.89 13.44
C GLU A 29 -11.15 8.50 13.91
N SER A 30 -12.20 8.48 13.08
CA SER A 30 -13.51 9.04 13.44
C SER A 30 -14.23 8.28 14.57
N THR A 31 -13.87 7.01 14.79
CA THR A 31 -14.44 6.18 15.87
C THR A 31 -13.58 6.14 17.14
N GLY A 32 -12.41 6.80 17.15
CA GLY A 32 -11.55 6.92 18.32
C GLY A 32 -10.65 5.71 18.61
N HIS A 33 -10.45 4.82 17.63
CA HIS A 33 -9.62 3.62 17.78
C HIS A 33 -8.14 3.89 17.49
N ASN A 34 -7.52 4.80 18.25
CA ASN A 34 -6.15 5.30 17.99
C ASN A 34 -5.09 4.19 17.89
N ASP A 35 -5.20 3.10 18.67
CA ASP A 35 -4.28 1.96 18.57
C ASP A 35 -4.41 1.18 17.26
N GLN A 36 -5.61 1.18 16.66
CA GLN A 36 -5.87 0.54 15.36
C GLN A 36 -5.43 1.45 14.21
N VAL A 37 -5.58 2.77 14.37
CA VAL A 37 -5.04 3.78 13.45
C VAL A 37 -3.53 3.61 13.33
N ALA A 38 -2.79 3.60 14.43
CA ALA A 38 -1.33 3.45 14.41
C ALA A 38 -0.86 2.16 13.70
N LYS A 39 -1.59 1.04 13.91
CA LYS A 39 -1.30 -0.23 13.21
C LYS A 39 -1.62 -0.15 11.72
N ALA A 40 -2.68 0.54 11.35
CA ALA A 40 -3.08 0.71 9.97
C ALA A 40 -2.12 1.67 9.24
N GLU A 41 -1.68 2.76 9.87
CA GLU A 41 -0.63 3.64 9.36
C GLU A 41 0.69 2.88 9.14
N GLN A 42 1.08 2.01 10.08
CA GLN A 42 2.27 1.17 9.90
C GLN A 42 2.14 0.23 8.70
N ARG A 43 0.95 -0.34 8.47
CA ARG A 43 0.67 -1.14 7.26
C ARG A 43 0.75 -0.30 6.00
N LEU A 44 0.23 0.93 6.06
CA LEU A 44 0.27 1.87 4.95
C LEU A 44 1.72 2.23 4.56
N ALA A 45 2.59 2.53 5.53
CA ALA A 45 4.02 2.77 5.30
C ALA A 45 4.75 1.55 4.70
N ASN A 46 4.38 0.33 5.12
CA ASN A 46 4.92 -0.90 4.52
C ASN A 46 4.47 -1.05 3.06
N MET A 47 3.23 -0.70 2.74
CA MET A 47 2.73 -0.69 1.36
C MET A 47 3.48 0.32 0.50
N GLU A 48 3.76 1.53 1.01
CA GLU A 48 4.56 2.53 0.29
C GLU A 48 5.97 2.02 -0.01
N THR A 49 6.62 1.38 0.95
CA THR A 49 7.95 0.77 0.78
C THR A 49 7.92 -0.28 -0.33
N LYS A 50 6.94 -1.19 -0.29
CA LYS A 50 6.77 -2.22 -1.33
C LYS A 50 6.46 -1.63 -2.70
N LEU A 51 5.67 -0.55 -2.75
CA LEU A 51 5.36 0.15 -4.00
C LEU A 51 6.60 0.83 -4.58
N ALA A 52 7.46 1.41 -3.75
CA ALA A 52 8.74 1.96 -4.19
C ALA A 52 9.67 0.87 -4.73
N GLU A 53 9.74 -0.29 -4.08
CA GLU A 53 10.51 -1.44 -4.56
C GLU A 53 10.02 -1.95 -5.92
N LEU A 54 8.70 -2.13 -6.08
CA LEU A 54 8.11 -2.56 -7.35
C LEU A 54 8.37 -1.54 -8.48
N ASN A 55 8.28 -0.23 -8.19
CA ASN A 55 8.61 0.79 -9.19
C ASN A 55 10.10 0.80 -9.56
N LYS A 56 11.01 0.54 -8.61
CA LYS A 56 12.43 0.38 -8.91
C LYS A 56 12.67 -0.82 -9.83
N LEU A 57 12.09 -1.98 -9.49
CA LEU A 57 12.17 -3.17 -10.32
C LEU A 57 11.59 -2.94 -11.72
N LEU A 58 10.50 -2.17 -11.83
CA LEU A 58 9.90 -1.80 -13.11
C LEU A 58 10.82 -0.89 -13.95
N ALA A 59 11.57 0.00 -13.30
CA ALA A 59 12.50 0.90 -13.96
C ALA A 59 13.81 0.21 -14.37
N GLU A 60 14.17 -0.90 -13.72
CA GLU A 60 15.35 -1.71 -14.02
C GLU A 60 15.12 -2.76 -15.12
N LEU A 61 13.87 -2.93 -15.58
CA LEU A 61 13.46 -3.82 -16.68
C LEU A 61 13.44 -3.10 -18.04
#